data_AF-A0A1B8A6P7-F1
#
_entry.id   AF-A0A1B8A6P7-F1
#
_cell.length_a   1.000
_cell.length_b   1.000
_cell.length_c   1.000
_cell.angle_alpha   90.00
_cell.angle_beta   90.00
_cell.angle_gamma   90.00
#
_symmetry.space_group_name_H-M   'P 1'
#
loop_
_entity.id
_entity.type
_entity.pdbx_description
1 polymer ?
#
loop_
_entity_poly.entity_id
_entity_poly.type
_entity_poly.pdbx_seq_one_letter_code
_entity_poly.pdbx_strand_id
1 'polypeptide(L)'
;MKQHAWLSSTAIRDIMYDMRKGKDEWDPEERSNTGGFKHIARDSAFRLLYMLLQSDVVDTNMAYNAVLFVVSHYRIFKHRTRKMVREALEENCQMSVKQRAGLDKWPVEESFFTISEEDVTTESEDIFYDSDYSF
;
A
#
# COMPACT_ATOMS: atom_id res chain seq x y z
N MET A 1 8.98 -30.73 6.44
CA MET A 1 8.82 -29.45 5.71
C MET A 1 7.52 -28.72 6.11
N LYS A 2 7.35 -28.29 7.37
CA LYS A 2 6.15 -27.53 7.81
C LYS A 2 6.48 -26.21 8.51
N GLN A 3 7.75 -25.92 8.79
CA GLN A 3 8.14 -24.77 9.61
C GLN A 3 8.22 -23.45 8.83
N HIS A 4 8.58 -23.49 7.53
CA HIS A 4 8.72 -22.27 6.72
C HIS A 4 7.39 -21.56 6.42
N ALA A 5 6.29 -22.32 6.19
CA ALA A 5 4.96 -21.76 5.90
C ALA A 5 4.35 -20.99 7.09
N TRP A 6 4.69 -21.35 8.32
CA TRP A 6 4.11 -20.71 9.51
C TRP A 6 4.75 -19.35 9.81
N LEU A 7 6.03 -19.22 9.44
CA LEU A 7 6.80 -17.98 9.57
C LEU A 7 6.32 -16.94 8.55
N SER A 8 6.01 -17.35 7.32
CA SER A 8 5.51 -16.44 6.27
C SER A 8 4.10 -15.90 6.59
N SER A 9 3.19 -16.73 7.10
CA SER A 9 1.85 -16.26 7.52
C SER A 9 1.91 -15.25 8.66
N THR A 10 2.81 -15.43 9.63
CA THR A 10 2.98 -14.48 10.74
C THR A 10 3.60 -13.17 10.26
N ALA A 11 4.62 -13.24 9.41
CA ALA A 11 5.25 -12.05 8.83
C ALA A 11 4.26 -11.17 8.03
N ILE A 12 3.34 -11.76 7.25
CA ILE A 12 2.33 -10.98 6.52
C ILE A 12 1.32 -10.34 7.49
N ARG A 13 0.99 -10.98 8.62
CA ARG A 13 0.12 -10.37 9.65
C ARG A 13 0.76 -9.13 10.24
N ASP A 14 2.05 -9.20 10.56
CA ASP A 14 2.80 -8.07 11.13
C ASP A 14 2.89 -6.92 10.12
N ILE A 15 3.21 -7.24 8.85
CA ILE A 15 3.19 -6.27 7.75
C ILE A 15 1.80 -5.64 7.60
N MET A 16 0.73 -6.43 7.66
CA MET A 16 -0.63 -5.93 7.57
C MET A 16 -1.03 -5.06 8.76
N TYR A 17 -0.53 -5.37 9.95
CA TYR A 17 -0.72 -4.54 11.14
C TYR A 17 -0.03 -3.19 10.98
N ASP A 18 1.22 -3.17 10.51
CA ASP A 18 1.98 -1.94 10.28
C ASP A 18 1.39 -1.10 9.13
N MET A 19 0.92 -1.73 8.04
CA MET A 19 0.20 -1.02 6.97
C MET A 19 -1.06 -0.30 7.46
N ARG A 20 -1.77 -0.87 8.44
CA ARG A 20 -2.99 -0.26 8.99
C ARG A 20 -2.71 0.98 9.84
N LYS A 21 -1.51 1.12 10.41
CA LYS A 21 -1.09 2.32 11.15
C LYS A 21 -0.99 3.56 10.26
N GLY A 22 -0.91 3.39 8.94
CA GLY A 22 -0.90 4.50 7.98
C GLY A 22 -2.27 5.14 7.73
N LYS A 23 -3.35 4.57 8.28
CA LYS A 23 -4.67 5.19 8.24
C LYS A 23 -4.72 6.36 9.19
N ASP A 24 -5.30 7.47 8.73
CA ASP A 24 -5.66 8.55 9.62
C ASP A 24 -6.78 8.06 10.55
N GLU A 25 -6.63 8.31 11.84
CA GLU A 25 -7.67 8.03 12.84
C GLU A 25 -8.41 9.34 13.12
N TRP A 26 -9.72 9.30 12.96
CA TRP A 26 -10.58 10.44 13.30
C TRP A 26 -10.64 10.53 14.83
N ASP A 27 -10.09 11.60 15.39
CA ASP A 27 -10.21 11.90 16.82
C ASP A 27 -11.49 12.72 17.05
N PRO A 28 -12.52 12.14 17.70
CA PRO A 28 -13.75 12.86 17.97
C PRO A 28 -13.59 13.97 19.01
N GLU A 29 -12.56 13.93 19.86
CA GLU A 29 -12.29 14.94 20.88
C GLU A 29 -11.58 16.17 20.29
N GLU A 30 -10.55 15.95 19.47
CA GLU A 30 -9.81 17.04 18.83
C GLU A 30 -10.48 17.57 17.54
N ARG A 31 -11.53 16.89 17.04
CA ARG A 31 -12.17 17.16 15.74
C ARG A 31 -11.16 17.24 14.59
N SER A 32 -10.08 16.48 14.72
CA SER A 32 -8.94 16.49 13.81
C SER A 32 -8.61 15.04 13.43
N ASN A 33 -7.91 14.86 12.31
CA ASN A 33 -7.32 13.57 12.01
C ASN A 33 -5.97 13.49 12.71
N THR A 34 -5.80 12.54 13.63
CA THR A 34 -4.47 12.15 14.07
C THR A 34 -3.79 11.52 12.86
N GLY A 35 -2.78 12.21 12.32
CA GLY A 35 -2.11 11.81 11.09
C GLY A 35 -1.56 10.40 11.23
N GLY A 36 -2.00 9.49 10.35
CA GLY A 36 -1.51 8.11 10.37
C GLY A 36 0.00 8.04 10.09
N PHE A 37 0.65 6.98 10.55
CA PHE A 37 2.08 6.73 10.30
C PHE A 37 2.30 6.22 8.86
N LYS A 38 2.11 7.10 7.87
CA LYS A 38 2.21 6.78 6.44
C LYS A 38 3.57 6.20 6.06
N HIS A 39 4.66 6.65 6.68
CA HIS A 39 6.00 6.12 6.43
C HIS A 39 6.12 4.64 6.84
N ILE A 40 5.57 4.24 8.00
CA ILE A 40 5.51 2.84 8.45
C ILE A 40 4.71 1.98 7.46
N ALA A 41 3.56 2.49 7.01
CA ALA A 41 2.73 1.76 6.06
C ALA A 41 3.43 1.58 4.71
N ARG A 42 4.09 2.62 4.20
CA ARG A 42 4.85 2.57 2.94
C ARG A 42 6.03 1.60 3.03
N ASP A 43 6.83 1.65 4.10
CA ASP A 43 7.91 0.68 4.35
C ASP A 43 7.37 -0.76 4.38
N SER A 44 6.23 -0.96 5.05
CA SER A 44 5.57 -2.26 5.13
C SER A 44 5.09 -2.77 3.76
N ALA A 45 4.63 -1.90 2.86
CA ALA A 45 4.33 -2.27 1.48
C ALA A 45 5.56 -2.70 0.69
N PHE A 46 6.74 -2.10 0.94
CA PHE A 46 8.00 -2.58 0.34
C PHE A 46 8.42 -3.93 0.90
N ARG A 47 8.24 -4.17 2.21
CA ARG A 47 8.46 -5.50 2.81
C ARG A 47 7.53 -6.55 2.20
N LEU A 48 6.26 -6.21 1.97
CA LEU A 48 5.31 -7.07 1.26
C LEU A 48 5.79 -7.40 -0.15
N LEU A 49 6.20 -6.39 -0.93
CA LEU A 49 6.74 -6.58 -2.27
C LEU A 49 7.93 -7.55 -2.27
N TYR A 50 8.89 -7.35 -1.37
CA TYR A 50 10.05 -8.23 -1.25
C TYR A 50 9.63 -9.69 -0.94
N MET A 51 8.65 -9.90 -0.06
CA MET A 51 8.14 -11.25 0.23
C MET A 51 7.47 -11.89 -0.98
N LEU A 52 6.70 -11.13 -1.76
CA LEU A 52 6.06 -11.64 -2.98
C LEU A 52 7.10 -12.07 -4.02
N LEU A 53 8.17 -11.30 -4.18
CA LEU A 53 9.27 -11.59 -5.11
C LEU A 53 10.12 -12.79 -4.69
N GLN A 54 10.22 -13.07 -3.40
CA GLN A 54 11.01 -14.20 -2.90
C GLN A 54 10.35 -15.57 -3.14
N SER A 55 9.07 -15.62 -3.52
CA SER A 55 8.28 -16.81 -3.96
C SER A 55 8.18 -18.00 -2.99
N ASP A 56 9.00 -18.06 -1.94
CA ASP A 56 9.02 -19.14 -0.97
C ASP A 56 7.84 -19.02 -0.01
N VAL A 57 6.77 -19.75 -0.35
CA VAL A 57 5.71 -20.20 0.57
C VAL A 57 4.97 -19.06 1.26
N VAL A 58 4.50 -18.09 0.49
CA VAL A 58 3.59 -17.05 0.98
C VAL A 58 2.16 -17.62 0.98
N ASP A 59 1.42 -17.50 2.08
CA ASP A 59 -0.02 -17.82 2.09
C ASP A 59 -0.74 -16.90 1.10
N THR A 60 -1.17 -17.46 -0.03
CA THR A 60 -1.76 -16.71 -1.15
C THR A 60 -2.98 -15.90 -0.75
N ASN A 61 -3.77 -16.35 0.22
CA ASN A 61 -4.95 -15.61 0.68
C ASN A 61 -4.54 -14.39 1.51
N MET A 62 -3.53 -14.55 2.35
CA MET A 62 -2.98 -13.41 3.11
C MET A 62 -2.29 -12.41 2.19
N ALA A 63 -1.49 -12.90 1.25
CA ALA A 63 -0.86 -12.10 0.20
C ALA A 63 -1.90 -11.28 -0.57
N TYR A 64 -2.96 -11.94 -1.03
CA TYR A 64 -4.08 -11.29 -1.70
C TYR A 64 -4.72 -10.19 -0.84
N ASN A 65 -5.04 -10.48 0.43
CA ASN A 65 -5.66 -9.47 1.31
C ASN A 65 -4.75 -8.28 1.56
N ALA A 66 -3.44 -8.51 1.74
CA ALA A 66 -2.44 -7.47 1.93
C ALA A 66 -2.30 -6.60 0.67
N VAL A 67 -2.21 -7.20 -0.50
CA VAL A 67 -2.16 -6.50 -1.80
C VAL A 67 -3.44 -5.73 -2.05
N LEU A 68 -4.60 -6.32 -1.78
CA LEU A 68 -5.91 -5.65 -1.91
C LEU A 68 -5.97 -4.39 -1.03
N PHE A 69 -5.39 -4.44 0.17
CA PHE A 69 -5.26 -3.26 1.03
C PHE A 69 -4.39 -2.19 0.38
N VAL A 70 -3.21 -2.54 -0.12
CA VAL A 70 -2.31 -1.58 -0.80
C VAL A 70 -3.01 -0.91 -1.98
N VAL A 71 -3.61 -1.67 -2.90
CA VAL A 71 -4.18 -1.12 -4.14
C VAL A 71 -5.43 -0.25 -3.89
N SER A 72 -6.19 -0.53 -2.83
CA SER A 72 -7.41 0.20 -2.48
C SER A 72 -7.16 1.50 -1.69
N HIS A 73 -5.98 1.69 -1.10
CA HIS A 73 -5.67 2.85 -0.26
C HIS A 73 -4.75 3.86 -0.98
N TYR A 74 -5.25 4.49 -2.05
CA TYR A 74 -4.49 5.44 -2.89
C TYR A 74 -3.96 6.68 -2.14
N ARG A 75 -4.55 7.04 -0.99
CA ARG A 75 -4.08 8.15 -0.14
C ARG A 75 -2.83 7.81 0.67
N ILE A 76 -2.58 6.52 0.89
CA ILE A 76 -1.42 6.01 1.64
C ILE A 76 -0.33 5.58 0.65
N PHE A 77 -0.73 4.80 -0.36
CA PHE A 77 0.15 4.20 -1.35
C PHE A 77 0.03 4.89 -2.71
N LYS A 78 1.14 5.47 -3.16
CA LYS A 78 1.24 6.14 -4.45
C LYS A 78 1.14 5.12 -5.59
N HIS A 79 0.87 5.63 -6.79
CA HIS A 79 0.60 4.82 -7.99
C HIS A 79 1.66 3.72 -8.22
N ARG A 80 2.94 4.10 -8.21
CA ARG A 80 4.06 3.18 -8.44
C ARG A 80 4.07 2.01 -7.46
N THR A 81 3.94 2.27 -6.15
CA THR A 81 3.87 1.21 -5.12
C THR A 81 2.69 0.26 -5.36
N ARG A 82 1.51 0.81 -5.67
CA ARG A 82 0.30 0.00 -5.93
C ARG A 82 0.48 -0.91 -7.15
N LYS A 83 1.06 -0.39 -8.23
CA LYS A 83 1.36 -1.15 -9.45
C LYS A 83 2.36 -2.28 -9.18
N MET A 84 3.51 -1.95 -8.59
CA MET A 84 4.57 -2.94 -8.30
C MET A 84 4.08 -4.09 -7.42
N VAL A 85 3.34 -3.80 -6.36
CA VAL A 85 2.81 -4.82 -5.44
C VAL A 85 1.74 -5.69 -6.11
N ARG A 86 0.90 -5.10 -6.98
CA ARG A 86 -0.10 -5.84 -7.75
C ARG A 86 0.54 -6.80 -8.74
N GLU A 87 1.48 -6.32 -9.55
CA GLU A 87 2.21 -7.12 -10.54
C GLU A 87 2.96 -8.28 -9.85
N ALA A 88 3.65 -8.01 -8.73
CA ALA A 88 4.36 -9.04 -7.99
C ALA A 88 3.43 -10.16 -7.48
N LEU A 89 2.20 -9.84 -7.03
CA LEU A 89 1.22 -10.86 -6.67
C LEU A 89 0.75 -11.65 -7.89
N GLU A 90 0.44 -10.96 -8.98
CA GLU A 90 -0.07 -11.56 -10.22
C GLU A 90 0.93 -12.53 -10.86
N GLU A 91 2.22 -12.22 -10.79
CA GLU A 91 3.30 -13.03 -11.34
C GLU A 91 3.71 -14.19 -10.43
N ASN A 92 3.76 -13.96 -9.11
CA ASN A 92 4.38 -14.90 -8.17
C ASN A 92 3.38 -15.74 -7.36
N CYS A 93 2.07 -15.46 -7.43
CA CYS A 93 1.05 -16.18 -6.66
C CYS A 93 -0.10 -16.73 -7.51
N GLN A 94 -0.56 -17.93 -7.18
CA GLN A 94 -1.73 -18.54 -7.83
C GLN A 94 -3.03 -17.90 -7.35
N MET A 95 -3.63 -17.04 -8.18
CA MET A 95 -4.90 -16.38 -7.85
C MET A 95 -6.11 -17.03 -8.52
N SER A 96 -7.23 -17.05 -7.80
CA SER A 96 -8.53 -17.38 -8.37
C SER A 96 -9.07 -16.26 -9.27
N VAL A 97 -9.99 -16.61 -10.17
CA VAL A 97 -10.71 -15.65 -11.03
C VAL A 97 -11.43 -14.58 -10.19
N LYS A 98 -11.98 -14.96 -9.04
CA LYS A 98 -12.66 -14.02 -8.12
C LYS A 98 -11.70 -13.01 -7.51
N GLN A 99 -10.48 -13.44 -7.16
CA GLN A 99 -9.45 -12.55 -6.62
C GLN A 99 -8.97 -11.55 -7.66
N ARG A 100 -8.72 -11.99 -8.90
CA ARG A 100 -8.40 -11.09 -10.03
C ARG A 100 -9.48 -10.03 -10.22
N ALA A 101 -10.74 -10.45 -10.34
CA ALA A 101 -11.87 -9.53 -10.47
C ALA A 101 -12.02 -8.57 -9.27
N GLY A 102 -11.51 -8.95 -8.09
CA GLY A 102 -11.45 -8.07 -6.92
C GLY A 102 -10.39 -6.97 -7.07
N LEU A 103 -9.23 -7.29 -7.63
CA LEU A 103 -8.15 -6.33 -7.91
C LEU A 103 -8.50 -5.41 -9.08
N ASP A 104 -9.22 -5.90 -10.09
CA ASP A 104 -9.65 -5.12 -11.27
C ASP A 104 -10.54 -3.92 -10.90
N LYS A 105 -11.19 -3.95 -9.73
CA LYS A 105 -11.92 -2.80 -9.19
C LYS A 105 -11.03 -1.60 -8.84
N TRP A 106 -9.72 -1.83 -8.72
CA TRP A 106 -8.72 -0.86 -8.33
C TRP A 106 -7.68 -0.73 -9.44
N PRO A 107 -8.00 -0.01 -10.53
CA PRO A 107 -7.07 0.18 -11.62
C PRO A 107 -5.80 0.89 -11.12
N VAL A 108 -4.66 0.39 -11.59
CA VAL A 108 -3.31 0.92 -11.35
C VAL A 108 -2.73 1.48 -12.65
N GLU A 109 -3.59 2.01 -13.52
CA GLU A 109 -3.20 2.71 -14.73
C GLU A 109 -2.76 4.13 -14.39
N GLU A 110 -1.78 4.64 -15.14
CA GLU A 110 -1.26 6.00 -14.94
C GLU A 110 -2.33 7.02 -15.28
N SER A 111 -2.77 7.78 -14.28
CA SER A 111 -3.37 9.08 -14.53
C SER A 111 -2.26 9.98 -15.09
N PHE A 112 -2.34 10.30 -16.37
CA PHE A 112 -1.44 11.22 -17.09
C PHE A 112 -1.29 12.61 -16.42
N PHE A 113 -2.10 12.93 -15.41
CA PHE A 113 -2.02 14.16 -14.62
C PHE A 113 -1.00 14.12 -13.46
N THR A 114 -0.30 13.01 -13.23
CA THR A 114 0.61 12.83 -12.07
C THR A 114 2.10 12.77 -12.42
N ILE A 115 2.52 13.38 -13.53
CA ILE A 115 3.93 13.46 -13.95
C ILE A 115 4.82 14.25 -12.96
N SER A 116 4.28 14.91 -11.93
CA SER A 116 5.04 15.86 -11.10
C SER A 116 5.26 15.51 -9.63
N GLU A 117 5.11 14.25 -9.20
CA GLU A 117 5.59 13.86 -7.86
C GLU A 117 6.59 12.71 -7.99
N GLU A 118 7.83 13.11 -8.27
CA GLU A 118 9.02 12.33 -8.00
C GLU A 118 8.93 11.75 -6.59
N ASP A 119 9.11 10.44 -6.47
CA ASP A 119 9.06 9.65 -5.23
C ASP A 119 10.30 9.98 -4.37
N VAL A 120 10.38 11.21 -3.89
CA VAL A 120 11.46 11.71 -3.02
C VAL A 120 11.09 11.37 -1.58
N THR A 121 11.98 10.67 -0.90
CA THR A 121 11.87 10.27 0.51
C THR A 121 12.07 11.43 1.50
N THR A 122 11.89 12.67 1.07
CA THR A 122 12.02 13.86 1.91
C THR A 122 10.64 14.48 2.08
N GLU A 123 10.28 14.72 3.34
CA GLU A 123 9.06 15.40 3.74
C GLU A 123 8.88 16.73 2.99
N SER A 124 7.87 16.80 2.12
CA SER A 124 7.49 18.04 1.44
C SER A 124 6.82 18.95 2.46
N GLU A 125 7.53 19.98 2.90
CA GLU A 125 7.00 21.09 3.68
C GLU A 125 5.79 21.69 2.95
N ASP A 126 4.71 21.94 3.70
CA ASP A 126 3.44 22.49 3.19
C ASP A 126 3.69 23.83 2.48
N ILE A 127 3.70 23.80 1.15
CA ILE A 127 3.83 25.01 0.35
C ILE A 127 2.47 25.72 0.36
N PHE A 128 2.30 26.60 1.34
CA PHE A 128 1.15 27.50 1.46
C PHE A 128 1.13 28.42 0.23
N TYR A 129 0.30 28.10 -0.76
CA TYR A 129 0.02 28.99 -1.89
C TYR A 129 -0.83 30.17 -1.39
N ASP A 130 -0.16 31.23 -0.94
CA ASP A 130 -0.78 32.53 -0.72
C ASP A 130 -1.08 33.14 -2.09
N SER A 131 -2.36 33.14 -2.45
CA SER A 131 -2.85 33.60 -3.75
C SER A 131 -3.63 34.89 -3.58
N ASP A 132 -2.92 35.98 -3.32
CA ASP A 132 -3.45 37.34 -3.46
C ASP A 132 -3.68 37.65 -4.95
N TYR A 133 -4.90 37.40 -5.44
CA TYR A 133 -5.40 38.02 -6.66
C TYR A 133 -6.31 39.19 -6.29
N SER A 134 -5.78 40.41 -6.39
CA SER A 134 -6.57 41.63 -6.46
C SER A 134 -6.91 41.92 -7.93
N PHE A 135 -8.19 42.23 -8.19
CA PHE A 135 -8.70 42.78 -9.46
C PHE A 135 -9.37 44.13 -9.18
#